data_AF-A0A963J1P1-F1
#
_entry.id   AF-A0A963J1P1-F1
#
_cell.length_a   1.000
_cell.length_b   1.000
_cell.length_c   1.000
_cell.angle_alpha   90.00
_cell.angle_beta   90.00
_cell.angle_gamma   90.00
#
_symmetry.space_group_name_H-M   'P 1'
#
loop_
_entity.id
_entity.type
_entity.pdbx_description
1 polymer ?
#
loop_
_entity_poly.entity_id
_entity_poly.type
_entity_poly.pdbx_seq_one_letter_code
_entity_poly.pdbx_strand_id
1 'polypeptide(L)' 'MTLLTASGPDHLAVLRELFQEYAENLAVDLCFQQFDTELATLPGDYADPRGALLLALVDGEPA' A
#
# COMPACT_ATOMS: atom_id res chain seq x y z
N MET A 1 16.19 7.91 -4.47
CA MET A 1 15.17 6.99 -3.93
C MET A 1 15.19 7.08 -2.42
N THR A 2 14.04 7.41 -1.82
CA THR A 2 13.86 7.59 -0.37
C THR A 2 12.71 6.69 0.09
N LEU A 3 12.80 6.12 1.29
CA LEU A 3 11.69 5.37 1.91
C LEU A 3 11.13 6.19 3.07
N LEU A 4 9.81 6.28 3.17
CA LEU A 4 9.13 6.88 4.32
C LEU A 4 8.08 5.93 4.88
N THR A 5 7.84 6.02 6.18
CA THR A 5 6.76 5.28 6.83
C THR A 5 5.42 5.96 6.53
N ALA A 6 4.52 5.23 5.89
CA ALA A 6 3.18 5.70 5.57
C ALA A 6 2.25 5.52 6.78
N SER A 7 2.18 6.54 7.62
CA SER A 7 1.33 6.55 8.83
C SER A 7 0.22 7.59 8.79
N GLY A 8 0.17 8.44 7.75
CA GLY A 8 -0.86 9.47 7.55
C GLY A 8 -1.88 9.11 6.47
N PRO A 9 -3.09 9.69 6.50
CA PRO A 9 -4.18 9.35 5.56
C PRO A 9 -3.81 9.62 4.10
N ASP A 10 -3.04 10.67 3.81
CA ASP A 10 -2.60 11.01 2.46
C ASP A 10 -1.67 9.93 1.88
N HIS A 11 -0.71 9.45 2.68
CA HIS A 11 0.20 8.38 2.26
C HIS A 11 -0.53 7.04 2.08
N LEU A 12 -1.55 6.78 2.91
CA LEU A 12 -2.37 5.57 2.79
C LEU A 12 -3.24 5.59 1.53
N ALA A 13 -3.74 6.76 1.12
CA ALA A 13 -4.46 6.90 -0.15
C ALA A 13 -3.56 6.55 -1.34
N VAL A 14 -2.35 7.11 -1.38
CA VAL A 14 -1.35 6.80 -2.41
C VAL A 14 -0.97 5.31 -2.42
N LEU A 15 -0.74 4.71 -1.25
CA LEU A 15 -0.44 3.27 -1.18
C LEU A 15 -1.59 2.41 -1.71
N ARG A 16 -2.85 2.80 -1.46
CA ARG A 16 -4.00 2.07 -1.98
C ARG A 16 -4.04 2.10 -3.50
N GLU A 17 -3.78 3.25 -4.10
CA GLU A 17 -3.72 3.41 -5.56
C GLU A 17 -2.60 2.53 -6.14
N LEU A 18 -1.39 2.60 -5.60
CA LEU A 18 -0.26 1.77 -6.05
C LEU A 18 -0.52 0.26 -5.93
N PHE A 19 -1.16 -0.17 -4.83
CA PHE A 19 -1.54 -1.57 -4.65
C PHE A 19 -2.63 -2.02 -5.63
N GLN A 20 -3.61 -1.16 -5.94
CA GLN A 20 -4.62 -1.45 -6.96
C GLN A 20 -3.98 -1.55 -8.34
N GLU A 21 -3.14 -0.59 -8.73
CA GLU A 21 -2.41 -0.63 -10.00
C GLU A 21 -1.54 -1.89 -10.12
N TYR A 22 -0.87 -2.28 -9.04
CA TYR A 22 -0.09 -3.51 -8.99
C TYR A 22 -0.97 -4.76 -9.18
N ALA A 23 -2.12 -4.81 -8.51
CA ALA A 23 -3.07 -5.91 -8.63
C ALA A 23 -3.65 -6.01 -10.04
N GLU A 24 -3.96 -4.89 -10.70
CA GLU A 24 -4.45 -4.86 -12.09
C GLU A 24 -3.38 -5.36 -13.08
N ASN A 25 -2.11 -5.08 -12.82
CA ASN A 25 -1.00 -5.60 -13.63
C ASN A 25 -0.71 -7.08 -13.39
N LEU A 26 -1.20 -7.64 -12.28
CA LEU A 26 -0.98 -9.02 -11.95
C LEU A 26 -1.94 -9.90 -12.75
N ALA A 27 -1.40 -10.83 -13.54
CA ALA A 27 -2.21 -11.77 -14.33
C ALA A 27 -2.93 -12.85 -13.48
N VAL A 28 -3.10 -12.64 -12.17
CA VAL A 28 -3.81 -13.53 -11.26
C VAL A 28 -4.85 -12.76 -10.45
N ASP A 29 -5.99 -13.42 -10.21
CA ASP A 29 -7.08 -12.83 -9.45
C ASP A 29 -6.79 -12.89 -7.94
N LEU A 30 -6.62 -11.71 -7.32
CA LEU A 30 -6.38 -11.56 -5.89
C LEU A 30 -7.67 -11.56 -5.05
N CYS A 31 -8.87 -11.64 -5.67
CA CYS A 31 -10.15 -11.61 -4.97
C CYS A 31 -10.29 -12.72 -3.90
N PHE A 32 -9.64 -13.87 -4.08
CA PHE A 32 -9.66 -14.97 -3.10
C PHE A 32 -8.83 -14.69 -1.84
N GLN A 33 -7.96 -13.68 -1.86
CA GLN A 33 -7.07 -13.31 -0.75
C GLN A 33 -7.65 -12.19 0.13
N GLN A 34 -8.93 -11.85 -0.02
CA GLN A 34 -9.57 -10.73 0.71
C GLN A 34 -8.88 -9.38 0.49
N PHE A 35 -8.22 -9.22 -0.67
CA PHE A 35 -7.37 -8.07 -0.99
C PHE A 35 -8.08 -6.72 -0.86
N ASP A 36 -9.31 -6.59 -1.37
CA ASP A 36 -10.11 -5.36 -1.24
C ASP A 36 -10.39 -4.99 0.21
N THR A 37 -10.58 -5.99 1.08
CA THR A 37 -10.81 -5.76 2.51
C THR A 37 -9.53 -5.26 3.18
N GLU A 38 -8.38 -5.84 2.83
CA GLU A 38 -7.08 -5.43 3.35
C GLU A 38 -6.75 -3.98 2.92
N LEU A 39 -6.97 -3.65 1.64
CA LEU A 39 -6.85 -2.29 1.10
C LEU A 39 -7.73 -1.27 1.84
N ALA A 40 -9.00 -1.62 2.08
CA ALA A 40 -9.95 -0.76 2.77
C ALA A 40 -9.57 -0.53 4.24
N THR A 41 -8.91 -1.50 4.88
CA THR A 41 -8.57 -1.49 6.30
C THR A 41 -7.16 -0.97 6.60
N LEU A 42 -6.38 -0.59 5.59
CA LEU A 42 -5.04 -0.02 5.78
C LEU A 42 -5.02 1.13 6.82
N PRO A 43 -4.02 1.18 7.71
CA PRO A 43 -2.80 0.35 7.71
C PRO A 43 -2.99 -1.06 8.25
N GLY A 44 -4.15 -1.39 8.85
CA GLY A 44 -4.51 -2.75 9.26
C GLY A 44 -3.42 -3.45 10.08
N ASP A 45 -3.09 -4.68 9.69
CA ASP A 45 -2.03 -5.49 10.30
C ASP A 45 -0.61 -4.95 10.05
N TYR A 46 -0.46 -4.02 9.10
CA TYR A 46 0.80 -3.34 8.81
C TYR A 46 1.07 -2.14 9.71
N ALA A 47 0.22 -1.88 10.71
CA ALA A 47 0.45 -0.84 11.69
C ALA A 47 1.47 -1.27 12.76
N ASP A 48 2.14 -0.28 13.37
CA ASP A 48 2.96 -0.48 14.55
C ASP A 48 2.17 -1.14 15.70
N PRO A 49 2.81 -1.95 16.57
CA PRO A 49 4.25 -2.21 16.67
C PRO A 49 4.72 -3.46 15.89
N ARG A 50 3.82 -4.17 15.19
CA ARG A 50 4.15 -5.45 14.53
C ARG A 50 4.42 -5.30 13.04
N GLY A 51 3.93 -4.24 12.42
CA GLY A 51 4.12 -3.95 11.00
C GLY A 51 4.56 -2.52 10.75
N ALA A 52 4.94 -2.26 9.51
CA ALA A 52 5.10 -0.92 8.98
C ALA A 52 4.74 -0.92 7.49
N LEU A 53 4.08 0.13 7.02
CA LEU A 53 3.93 0.42 5.59
C LEU A 53 5.00 1.41 5.17
N LEU A 54 5.77 1.05 4.15
CA LEU A 54 6.82 1.89 3.59
C LEU A 54 6.42 2.33 2.19
N LEU A 55 6.45 3.63 1.95
CA LEU A 55 6.27 4.21 0.63
C LEU A 55 7.65 4.59 0.07
N ALA A 56 7.94 4.12 -1.14
CA ALA A 56 9.14 4.52 -1.86
C ALA A 56 8.86 5.77 -2.69
N LEU A 57 9.80 6.71 -2.64
CA LEU A 57 9.81 7.91 -3.46
C LEU A 57 11.02 7.86 -4.40
N VAL A 58 10.79 7.95 -5.70
CA VAL A 58 11.81 8.12 -6.74
C VAL A 58 11.66 9.53 -7.29
N ASP A 59 12.74 10.33 -7.20
CA ASP A 59 12.73 11.74 -7.59
C ASP A 59 11.64 12.62 -6.95
N GLY A 60 11.14 12.20 -5.78
CA GLY A 60 10.10 12.91 -5.01
C GLY A 60 8.69 12.35 -5.23
N GLU A 61 8.52 11.45 -6.19
CA GLU A 61 7.22 10.88 -6.56
C GLU A 61 7.05 9.45 -6.03
N PRO A 62 5.84 9.04 -5.63
CA PRO A 62 5.51 7.66 -5.26
C PRO A 62 5.86 6.66 -6.37
N ALA A 63 6.54 5.57 -6.00
CA ALA A 63 6.97 4.51 -6.91
C ALA A 63 6.84 3.11 -6.28
#